data_AF-A0A817EQB4-F1
#
_entry.id   AF-A0A817EQB4-F1
#
_cell.length_a   1.000
_cell.length_b   1.000
_cell.length_c   1.000
_cell.angle_alpha   90.00
_cell.angle_beta   90.00
_cell.angle_gamma   90.00
#
_symmetry.space_group_name_H-M   'P 1'
#
loop_
_entity.id
_entity.type
_entity.pdbx_description
1 polymer ?
#
loop_
_entity_poly.entity_id
_entity_poly.type
_entity_poly.pdbx_seq_one_letter_code
_entity_poly.pdbx_strand_id
1 'polypeptide(L)' 'MLSRPFILNSGTPQGSPLSPLLHIIYNYDSMNDIQHHTEHGLFADDVALWTSSNSTTNLKSRLQQSIDDFQKWYNF' A
#
# COMPACT_ATOMS: atom_id res chain seq x y z
N MET A 1 -13.39 -38.25 -2.70
CA MET A 1 -13.16 -37.20 -3.73
C MET A 1 -11.76 -36.67 -3.53
N LEU A 2 -10.92 -36.69 -4.57
CA LEU A 2 -9.60 -36.05 -4.56
C LEU A 2 -9.72 -34.66 -5.18
N SER A 3 -9.03 -33.67 -4.63
CA SER A 3 -8.91 -32.34 -5.24
C SER A 3 -8.11 -32.42 -6.54
N ARG A 4 -8.39 -31.50 -7.48
CA ARG A 4 -7.61 -31.33 -8.70
C ARG A 4 -6.49 -30.32 -8.46
N PRO A 5 -5.32 -30.47 -9.11
CA PRO A 5 -4.24 -29.48 -8.99
C PRO A 5 -4.71 -28.11 -9.47
N PHE A 6 -4.37 -27.08 -8.70
CA PHE A 6 -4.61 -25.68 -9.02
C PHE A 6 -3.27 -25.02 -9.37
N ILE A 7 -3.18 -24.44 -10.56
CA ILE A 7 -1.99 -23.71 -11.02
C ILE A 7 -2.23 -22.23 -10.74
N LEU A 8 -1.44 -21.66 -9.83
CA LEU A 8 -1.48 -20.24 -9.49
C LEU A 8 -0.59 -19.48 -10.48
N ASN A 9 -1.19 -18.67 -11.36
CA ASN A 9 -0.44 -17.87 -12.35
C ASN A 9 0.03 -16.52 -11.78
N SER A 10 -0.61 -16.01 -10.72
CA SER A 10 -0.33 -14.71 -10.12
C SER A 10 -0.62 -14.71 -8.63
N GLY A 11 0.18 -13.96 -7.86
CA GLY A 11 0.12 -13.94 -6.40
C GLY A 11 1.08 -14.93 -5.77
N THR A 12 1.08 -14.96 -4.44
CA THR A 12 2.01 -15.77 -3.65
C THR A 12 1.28 -16.90 -2.92
N PRO A 13 1.89 -18.08 -2.71
CA PRO A 13 1.25 -19.16 -1.96
C PRO A 13 0.86 -18.75 -0.53
N GLN A 14 -0.35 -19.12 -0.09
CA GLN A 14 -0.76 -18.93 1.29
C GLN A 14 0.07 -19.82 2.23
N GLY A 15 0.45 -19.28 3.39
CA GLY A 15 1.28 -19.99 4.38
C GLY A 15 2.77 -20.03 4.04
N SER A 16 3.22 -19.45 2.93
CA SER A 16 4.64 -19.25 2.66
C SER A 16 5.19 -18.10 3.52
N PRO A 17 6.30 -18.30 4.24
CA PRO A 17 6.93 -17.25 5.04
C PRO A 17 7.52 -16.11 4.18
N LEU A 18 7.70 -16.34 2.87
CA LEU A 18 8.19 -15.31 1.93
C LEU A 18 7.07 -14.43 1.38
N SER A 19 5.81 -14.90 1.41
CA SER A 19 4.67 -14.18 0.83
C SER A 19 4.51 -12.76 1.40
N PRO A 20 4.63 -12.52 2.73
CA PRO A 20 4.54 -11.16 3.27
C PRO A 20 5.64 -10.22 2.76
N LEU A 21 6.88 -10.72 2.66
CA LEU A 21 8.00 -9.92 2.15
C LEU A 21 7.81 -9.56 0.67
N LEU A 22 7.43 -10.53 -0.15
CA LEU A 22 7.16 -10.30 -1.56
C LEU A 22 5.99 -9.35 -1.77
N HIS A 23 4.97 -9.40 -0.91
CA HIS A 23 3.86 -8.45 -0.94
C HIS A 23 4.32 -7.02 -0.63
N ILE A 24 5.17 -6.82 0.37
CA ILE A 24 5.73 -5.49 0.67
C ILE A 24 6.54 -4.95 -0.52
N ILE A 25 7.38 -5.79 -1.13
CA ILE A 25 8.18 -5.40 -2.30
C ILE A 25 7.28 -5.06 -3.50
N TYR A 26 6.23 -5.85 -3.72
CA TYR A 26 5.28 -5.64 -4.81
C TYR A 26 4.57 -4.29 -4.72
N ASN A 27 4.25 -3.82 -3.51
CA ASN A 27 3.56 -2.54 -3.29
C ASN A 27 4.53 -1.39 -2.97
N TYR A 28 5.86 -1.60 -3.05
CA TYR A 28 6.82 -0.60 -2.54
C TYR A 28 6.75 0.74 -3.27
N ASP A 29 6.45 0.72 -4.57
CA ASP A 29 6.34 1.91 -5.42
C ASP A 29 5.02 2.68 -5.24
N SER A 30 4.06 2.11 -4.50
CA SER A 30 2.76 2.74 -4.21
C SER A 30 2.86 4.07 -3.46
N MET A 31 4.02 4.36 -2.88
CA MET A 31 4.28 5.54 -2.08
C MET A 31 5.12 6.61 -2.80
N ASN A 32 5.52 6.37 -4.05
CA ASN A 32 6.45 7.25 -4.77
C ASN A 32 5.91 8.68 -4.97
N ASP A 33 4.60 8.84 -5.12
CA ASP A 33 3.96 10.12 -5.40
C ASP A 33 3.37 10.80 -4.15
N ILE A 34 3.60 10.25 -2.94
CA ILE A 34 3.11 10.83 -1.70
C ILE A 34 3.80 12.18 -1.41
N GLN A 35 3.01 13.14 -0.96
CA GLN A 35 3.47 14.50 -0.64
C GLN A 35 4.62 14.54 0.38
N HIS A 36 5.61 15.41 0.19
CA HIS A 36 6.80 15.58 1.06
C HIS A 36 6.53 15.87 2.55
N HIS A 37 5.29 16.20 2.92
CA HIS A 37 4.90 16.45 4.31
C HIS A 37 4.04 15.33 4.92
N THR A 38 3.87 14.24 4.20
CA THR A 38 3.16 13.04 4.64
C THR A 38 4.13 11.89 4.69
N GLU A 39 4.23 11.29 5.87
CA GLU A 39 4.96 10.06 6.10
C GLU A 39 4.04 8.87 5.84
N HIS A 40 4.64 7.72 5.55
CA HIS A 40 3.91 6.50 5.23
C HIS A 40 4.55 5.24 5.82
N GLY A 41 3.75 4.20 5.97
CA GLY A 41 4.18 2.88 6.40
C GLY A 41 3.38 1.79 5.68
N LEU A 42 4.07 0.72 5.30
CA LEU A 42 3.50 -0.47 4.67
C LEU A 42 3.59 -1.65 5.63
N PHE A 43 2.49 -2.37 5.80
CA PHE A 43 2.45 -3.60 6.57
C PHE A 43 1.50 -4.60 5.90
N ALA A 44 2.06 -5.60 5.21
CA ALA A 44 1.27 -6.47 4.35
C ALA A 44 0.36 -5.64 3.42
N ASP A 45 -0.95 -5.86 3.44
CA ASP A 45 -1.96 -5.14 2.66
C ASP A 45 -2.41 -3.80 3.30
N ASP A 46 -1.96 -3.49 4.51
CA ASP A 46 -2.26 -2.24 5.20
C ASP A 46 -1.27 -1.13 4.84
N VAL A 47 -1.81 0.07 4.65
CA VAL A 47 -1.08 1.31 4.41
C VAL A 47 -1.47 2.33 5.47
N ALA A 48 -0.49 2.95 6.11
CA ALA A 48 -0.69 4.09 7.00
C ALA A 48 -0.11 5.36 6.37
N LEU A 49 -0.87 6.47 6.43
CA LEU A 49 -0.44 7.80 6.04
C LEU A 49 -0.63 8.76 7.22
N TRP A 50 0.38 9.58 7.53
CA TRP A 50 0.26 10.59 8.57
C TRP A 50 1.05 11.85 8.25
N THR A 51 0.56 12.99 8.71
CA THR A 51 1.20 14.31 8.49
C THR A 51 1.12 15.13 9.78
N SER A 52 1.95 16.17 9.87
CA SER A 52 1.96 17.11 10.99
C SER A 52 1.83 18.56 10.51
N SER A 53 1.07 19.36 11.25
CA SER A 53 0.90 20.80 11.02
C SER A 53 0.22 21.45 12.23
N ASN A 54 0.44 22.75 12.42
CA ASN A 54 -0.26 23.56 13.43
C ASN A 54 -1.65 24.04 13.00
N SER A 55 -2.10 23.64 11.80
CA SER A 55 -3.40 24.01 11.23
C SER A 55 -4.15 22.76 10.81
N THR A 56 -5.38 22.60 11.32
CA THR A 56 -6.28 21.50 10.95
C THR A 56 -6.64 21.53 9.47
N THR A 57 -6.76 22.73 8.88
CA THR A 57 -6.95 22.90 7.43
C THR A 57 -5.77 22.34 6.63
N ASN A 58 -4.54 22.60 7.09
CA ASN A 58 -3.35 22.06 6.43
C ASN A 58 -3.26 20.54 6.61
N LEU A 59 -3.56 20.02 7.80
CA LEU A 59 -3.60 18.57 8.06
C LEU A 59 -4.57 17.89 7.10
N LYS A 60 -5.80 18.40 7.00
CA LYS A 60 -6.83 17.87 6.10
C LYS A 60 -6.40 17.92 4.64
N SER A 61 -5.91 19.08 4.20
CA SER A 61 -5.48 19.28 2.81
C SER A 61 -4.35 18.33 2.42
N ARG A 62 -3.32 18.19 3.27
CA ARG A 62 -2.18 17.30 3.03
C ARG A 62 -2.57 15.83 2.99
N LEU A 63 -3.39 15.37 3.95
CA LEU A 63 -3.86 13.98 3.96
C LEU A 63 -4.74 13.68 2.76
N GLN A 64 -5.68 14.57 2.42
CA GLN A 64 -6.53 14.37 1.25
C GLN A 64 -5.71 14.28 -0.02
N GLN A 65 -4.78 15.20 -0.24
CA GLN A 65 -3.90 15.17 -1.41
C GLN A 65 -3.06 13.89 -1.46
N SER A 66 -2.55 13.42 -0.33
CA SER A 66 -1.76 12.18 -0.25
C SER A 66 -2.60 10.94 -0.55
N ILE A 67 -3.86 10.92 -0.11
CA ILE A 67 -4.83 9.90 -0.49
C ILE A 67 -5.04 9.97 -2.01
N ASP A 68 -5.36 11.14 -2.56
CA ASP A 68 -5.61 11.32 -3.99
C ASP A 68 -4.41 10.89 -4.86
N ASP A 69 -3.18 11.13 -4.38
CA ASP A 69 -1.95 10.67 -5.03
C ASP A 69 -1.79 9.14 -4.95
N PHE A 70 -2.01 8.54 -3.77
CA PHE A 70 -2.06 7.08 -3.61
C PHE A 70 -3.12 6.41 -4.49
N GLN A 71 -4.28 7.07 -4.68
CA GLN A 71 -5.34 6.57 -5.55
C GLN A 71 -4.91 6.47 -7.02
N LYS A 72 -3.97 7.31 -7.47
CA LYS A 72 -3.48 7.23 -8.86
C LYS A 72 -2.75 5.92 -9.09
N TRP A 73 -1.98 5.43 -8.11
CA TRP A 73 -1.18 4.21 -8.24
C TRP A 73 -2.01 2.96 -8.55
N TYR A 74 -3.13 2.73 -7.85
CA TYR A 74 -3.96 1.53 -8.08
C TYR A 74 -5.07 1.70 -9.14
N ASN A 75 -5.23 2.90 -9.70
CA ASN A 75 -6.15 3.16 -10.82
C ASN A 75 -5.50 2.94 -12.21
N PHE A 76 -4.22 2.53 -12.24
CA PHE A 76 -3.55 2.00 -13.42
C PHE A 76 -3.72 0.47 -13.52
#